data_AF-A0A6G1FQ53-F1
#
_entry.id   AF-A0A6G1FQ53-F1
#
_cell.length_a   1.000
_cell.length_b   1.000
_cell.length_c   1.000
_cell.angle_alpha   90.00
_cell.angle_beta   90.00
_cell.angle_gamma   90.00
#
_symmetry.space_group_name_H-M   'P 1'
#
loop_
_entity.id
_entity.type
_entity.pdbx_description
1 polymer ?
#
loop_
_entity_poly.entity_id
_entity_poly.type
_entity_poly.pdbx_seq_one_letter_code
_entity_poly.pdbx_strand_id
1 'polypeptide(L)'
;MTLGKHFINDVGAVVERGLRSHLTNDGRLRLIESEKVLYLQPSSSNEKVHLISGGGSGHEPAHAGYVGDGMLDICVAGNVFASPSAPQILAGLRSCPSKKGTLMIVKNYTGDKLNFGLAAEKAKAGGQKVNVIVVGDDVAVEGNTLVGRRGLAGVTFVHKIAGAAAAEGKSLEEVTKIAQRVADSLVTAAVSLDRCSVPSRIEQSSLPQTELEFGMGIHNEPGVKRTAIPQLQETINALLDMLLKKKNFWTPESGSRVSAMVNNLGGLSVLELSVVSEEAMKQLAERGLVIRRIFTGPFVTSLDAPGFSITLLGVDDELERLLDAPTSAPAWPKKSGVPSDLKTQVVECHTLGHDEISQNGGPESVSDIRLTFAVSSTVATEIIESIATSVKRDEPTITRYDTIAGDGDCGETLLAGADSLKSSILPLRDEGVSLSVLFQKIAAAVETSMGGTSGAIYAIFLNAVSNAVASSSTSPAATLPQALRAGLDELCKYTAARKGHRTLMDALIPFVDTLEQTTDFNHACDAAQSGAESTKNLDALLGRASYVDKGVFEKEGGIPDPGALGVVSVLRGIQKGLKNG
;
A
#
# COMPACT_ATOMS: atom_id res chain seq x y z
N MET A 1 -5.97 -14.51 28.66
CA MET A 1 -4.80 -13.67 28.33
C MET A 1 -4.58 -13.80 26.84
N THR A 2 -4.70 -12.71 26.09
CA THR A 2 -4.35 -12.66 24.67
C THR A 2 -2.83 -12.58 24.54
N LEU A 3 -2.26 -13.51 23.76
CA LEU A 3 -0.82 -13.75 23.68
C LEU A 3 -0.30 -13.48 22.26
N GLY A 4 -0.77 -12.38 21.66
CA GLY A 4 -0.35 -11.82 20.37
C GLY A 4 -0.90 -10.40 20.19
N LYS A 5 -0.32 -9.58 19.30
CA LYS A 5 -0.74 -8.19 19.04
C LYS A 5 -2.04 -8.14 18.22
N HIS A 6 -3.16 -8.44 18.86
CA HIS A 6 -4.49 -8.43 18.21
C HIS A 6 -5.44 -7.47 18.92
N PHE A 7 -6.37 -6.85 18.18
CA PHE A 7 -7.45 -6.02 18.74
C PHE A 7 -8.58 -6.83 19.38
N ILE A 8 -8.23 -7.96 20.00
CA ILE A 8 -9.13 -8.85 20.73
C ILE A 8 -8.49 -9.17 22.07
N ASN A 9 -9.29 -9.08 23.14
CA ASN A 9 -8.86 -9.33 24.52
C ASN A 9 -9.39 -10.68 25.04
N ASP A 10 -10.48 -11.17 24.45
CA ASP A 10 -11.10 -12.46 24.74
C ASP A 10 -11.22 -13.28 23.45
N VAL A 11 -10.55 -14.43 23.43
CA VAL A 11 -10.53 -15.36 22.30
C VAL A 11 -11.72 -16.33 22.31
N GLY A 12 -12.44 -16.45 23.43
CA GLY A 12 -13.49 -17.47 23.62
C GLY A 12 -14.70 -17.31 22.69
N ALA A 13 -14.96 -16.09 22.21
CA ALA A 13 -16.09 -15.77 21.34
C ALA A 13 -15.70 -14.95 20.09
N VAL A 14 -14.43 -14.99 19.67
CA VAL A 14 -13.94 -14.14 18.57
C VAL A 14 -14.65 -14.42 17.26
N VAL A 15 -14.91 -15.70 16.96
CA VAL A 15 -15.56 -16.14 15.71
C VAL A 15 -17.02 -15.69 15.70
N GLU A 16 -17.73 -15.90 16.79
CA GLU A 16 -19.13 -15.52 16.97
C GLU A 16 -19.32 -14.01 16.80
N ARG A 17 -18.44 -13.22 17.43
CA ARG A 17 -18.44 -11.75 17.27
C ARG A 17 -18.14 -11.33 15.84
N GLY A 18 -17.18 -11.98 15.18
CA GLY A 18 -16.88 -11.78 13.77
C GLY A 18 -18.09 -12.05 12.89
N LEU A 19 -18.76 -13.20 13.05
CA LEU A 19 -19.97 -13.55 12.32
C LEU A 19 -21.12 -12.57 12.57
N ARG A 20 -21.29 -12.10 13.81
CA ARG A 20 -22.34 -11.12 14.15
C ARG A 20 -22.18 -9.82 13.39
N SER A 21 -20.95 -9.42 13.06
CA SER A 21 -20.71 -8.21 12.25
C SER A 21 -21.35 -8.28 10.86
N HIS A 22 -21.54 -9.47 10.28
CA HIS A 22 -22.20 -9.60 8.98
C HIS A 22 -23.69 -9.25 9.03
N LEU A 23 -24.35 -9.36 10.18
CA LEU A 23 -25.78 -9.07 10.33
C LEU A 23 -26.12 -7.60 10.05
N THR A 24 -25.14 -6.68 10.13
CA THR A 24 -25.34 -5.27 9.80
C THR A 24 -25.30 -5.00 8.29
N ASN A 25 -24.84 -5.95 7.47
CA ASN A 25 -24.64 -5.75 6.04
C ASN A 25 -25.89 -6.04 5.19
N ASP A 26 -26.72 -7.00 5.60
CA ASP A 26 -27.99 -7.35 4.94
C ASP A 26 -29.00 -7.85 5.98
N GLY A 27 -30.18 -7.24 6.04
CA GLY A 27 -31.25 -7.57 6.98
C GLY A 27 -31.86 -8.97 6.80
N ARG A 28 -31.51 -9.71 5.74
CA ARG A 28 -31.87 -11.12 5.52
C ARG A 28 -30.87 -12.10 6.12
N LEU A 29 -29.68 -11.66 6.52
CA LEU A 29 -28.71 -12.55 7.15
C LEU A 29 -29.20 -12.97 8.55
N ARG A 30 -28.94 -14.23 8.88
CA ARG A 30 -29.30 -14.85 10.16
C ARG A 30 -28.09 -15.62 10.67
N LEU A 31 -27.90 -15.62 11.99
CA LEU A 31 -26.80 -16.29 12.68
C LEU A 31 -27.35 -17.28 13.69
N ILE A 32 -27.00 -18.57 13.55
CA ILE A 32 -27.14 -19.56 14.62
C ILE A 32 -25.84 -19.53 15.40
N GLU A 33 -25.80 -18.65 16.41
CA GLU A 33 -24.56 -18.30 17.11
C GLU A 33 -23.92 -19.50 17.81
N SER A 34 -24.74 -20.37 18.45
CA SER A 34 -24.27 -21.58 19.14
C SER A 34 -23.57 -22.58 18.20
N GLU A 35 -23.88 -22.54 16.90
CA GLU A 35 -23.34 -23.45 15.89
C GLU A 35 -22.38 -22.75 14.91
N LYS A 36 -22.17 -21.43 15.06
CA LYS A 36 -21.35 -20.60 14.15
C LYS A 36 -21.79 -20.70 12.68
N VAL A 37 -23.10 -20.70 12.46
CA VAL A 37 -23.70 -20.78 11.12
C VAL A 37 -24.28 -19.43 10.73
N LEU A 38 -23.73 -18.80 9.71
CA LEU A 38 -24.30 -17.63 9.06
C LEU A 38 -25.02 -18.08 7.78
N TYR A 39 -26.26 -17.67 7.57
CA TYR A 39 -27.00 -17.99 6.36
C TYR A 39 -27.85 -16.82 5.88
N LEU A 40 -28.11 -16.80 4.58
CA LEU A 40 -29.04 -15.87 3.95
C LEU A 40 -30.46 -16.44 4.02
N GLN A 41 -31.39 -15.71 4.64
CA GLN A 41 -32.80 -16.11 4.62
C GLN A 41 -33.33 -16.02 3.19
N PRO A 42 -33.82 -17.12 2.58
CA PRO A 42 -34.31 -17.11 1.21
C PRO A 42 -35.50 -16.16 1.04
N SER A 43 -35.56 -15.46 -0.10
CA SER A 43 -36.81 -14.84 -0.52
C SER A 43 -37.80 -15.93 -0.95
N SER A 44 -39.09 -15.71 -0.71
CA SER A 44 -40.18 -16.67 -0.98
C SER A 44 -40.32 -17.11 -2.45
N SER A 45 -39.56 -16.51 -3.36
CA SER A 45 -39.60 -16.72 -4.82
C SER A 45 -38.45 -17.56 -5.38
N ASN A 46 -37.43 -17.90 -4.59
CA ASN A 46 -36.16 -18.39 -5.13
C ASN A 46 -35.95 -19.90 -4.93
N GLU A 47 -36.60 -20.74 -5.75
CA GLU A 47 -36.38 -22.19 -5.77
C GLU A 47 -35.11 -22.55 -6.58
N LYS A 48 -33.96 -22.52 -5.91
CA LYS A 48 -32.63 -22.84 -6.49
C LYS A 48 -31.86 -23.89 -5.67
N VAL A 49 -30.78 -24.43 -6.24
CA VAL A 49 -29.78 -25.19 -5.49
C VAL A 49 -29.16 -24.27 -4.45
N HIS A 50 -29.02 -24.73 -3.20
CA HIS A 50 -28.31 -23.97 -2.17
C HIS A 50 -26.84 -24.33 -2.14
N LEU A 51 -25.99 -23.35 -1.82
CA LEU A 51 -24.56 -23.52 -1.68
C LEU A 51 -24.15 -23.33 -0.21
N ILE A 52 -23.39 -24.31 0.29
CA ILE A 52 -22.80 -24.26 1.62
C ILE A 52 -21.28 -24.41 1.51
N SER A 53 -20.57 -23.54 2.21
CA SER A 53 -19.12 -23.69 2.42
C SER A 53 -18.76 -23.35 3.87
N GLY A 54 -17.49 -23.49 4.21
CA GLY A 54 -17.01 -23.35 5.57
C GLY A 54 -15.57 -23.80 5.74
N GLY A 55 -15.17 -23.88 7.00
CA GLY A 55 -13.82 -24.25 7.42
C GLY A 55 -13.43 -23.54 8.70
N GLY A 56 -12.16 -23.65 9.09
CA GLY A 56 -11.61 -22.84 10.17
C GLY A 56 -11.77 -21.35 9.91
N SER A 57 -11.96 -20.59 10.98
CA SER A 57 -11.95 -19.11 10.93
C SER A 57 -10.53 -18.56 10.82
N GLY A 58 -10.38 -17.27 10.53
CA GLY A 58 -9.07 -16.62 10.33
C GLY A 58 -8.68 -16.45 8.85
N HIS A 59 -9.65 -16.63 7.95
CA HIS A 59 -9.48 -16.42 6.51
C HIS A 59 -10.43 -15.35 5.96
N GLU A 60 -11.00 -14.54 6.84
CA GLU A 60 -12.00 -13.53 6.50
C GLU A 60 -11.45 -12.60 5.38
N PRO A 61 -12.23 -12.34 4.32
CA PRO A 61 -13.69 -12.51 4.25
C PRO A 61 -14.19 -13.94 3.99
N ALA A 62 -13.30 -14.90 3.70
CA ALA A 62 -13.71 -16.28 3.52
C ALA A 62 -14.19 -16.92 4.83
N HIS A 63 -15.39 -17.51 4.92
CA HIS A 63 -16.42 -17.62 3.88
C HIS A 63 -17.64 -16.73 4.11
N ALA A 64 -17.78 -16.16 5.30
CA ALA A 64 -18.96 -15.40 5.71
C ALA A 64 -19.21 -14.15 4.84
N GLY A 65 -18.15 -13.52 4.33
CA GLY A 65 -18.24 -12.38 3.40
C GLY A 65 -18.77 -12.75 2.01
N TYR A 66 -18.86 -14.05 1.71
CA TYR A 66 -19.37 -14.56 0.44
C TYR A 66 -20.82 -15.08 0.53
N VAL A 67 -21.47 -14.92 1.69
CA VAL A 67 -22.89 -15.22 1.85
C VAL A 67 -23.73 -14.09 1.25
N GLY A 68 -24.52 -14.41 0.23
CA GLY A 68 -25.29 -13.44 -0.55
C GLY A 68 -25.91 -14.07 -1.80
N ASP A 69 -26.92 -13.41 -2.38
CA ASP A 69 -27.52 -13.84 -3.64
C ASP A 69 -26.44 -13.94 -4.72
N GLY A 70 -26.45 -15.02 -5.51
CA GLY A 70 -25.45 -15.27 -6.56
C GLY A 70 -24.11 -15.84 -6.09
N MET A 71 -23.93 -16.12 -4.79
CA MET A 71 -22.76 -16.82 -4.23
C MET A 71 -23.18 -17.89 -3.21
N LEU A 72 -22.70 -17.83 -1.96
CA LEU A 72 -23.04 -18.80 -0.92
C LEU A 72 -24.39 -18.45 -0.27
N ASP A 73 -25.15 -19.48 0.07
CA ASP A 73 -26.37 -19.33 0.89
C ASP A 73 -26.05 -19.53 2.38
N ILE A 74 -25.04 -20.36 2.68
CA ILE A 74 -24.71 -20.81 4.03
C ILE A 74 -23.19 -20.84 4.22
N CYS A 75 -22.71 -20.26 5.32
CA CYS A 75 -21.35 -20.36 5.82
C CYS A 75 -21.34 -21.04 7.18
N VAL A 76 -20.52 -22.07 7.35
CA VAL A 76 -20.30 -22.77 8.63
C VAL A 76 -18.86 -22.53 9.09
N ALA A 77 -18.69 -21.76 10.15
CA ALA A 77 -17.37 -21.41 10.67
C ALA A 77 -16.96 -22.32 11.83
N GLY A 78 -15.74 -22.87 11.76
CA GLY A 78 -15.08 -23.52 12.87
C GLY A 78 -14.32 -22.53 13.74
N ASN A 79 -13.54 -23.04 14.70
CA ASN A 79 -12.60 -22.20 15.44
C ASN A 79 -11.47 -21.71 14.51
N VAL A 80 -10.65 -20.76 14.99
CA VAL A 80 -9.50 -20.27 14.21
C VAL A 80 -8.62 -21.43 13.78
N PHE A 81 -8.45 -21.60 12.46
CA PHE A 81 -7.71 -22.67 11.79
C PHE A 81 -8.13 -24.10 12.13
N ALA A 82 -9.37 -24.32 12.57
CA ALA A 82 -9.92 -25.65 12.85
C ALA A 82 -11.29 -25.83 12.18
N SER A 83 -11.44 -26.89 11.38
CA SER A 83 -12.70 -27.25 10.71
C SER A 83 -13.92 -27.17 11.64
N PRO A 84 -15.10 -26.72 11.15
CA PRO A 84 -16.35 -26.92 11.87
C PRO A 84 -16.63 -28.42 12.00
N SER A 85 -17.39 -28.77 13.03
CA SER A 85 -17.80 -30.14 13.29
C SER A 85 -19.00 -30.55 12.41
N ALA A 86 -19.18 -31.85 12.18
CA ALA A 86 -20.33 -32.35 11.41
C ALA A 86 -21.71 -31.91 11.97
N PRO A 87 -21.95 -31.82 13.29
CA PRO A 87 -23.19 -31.25 13.84
C PRO A 87 -23.45 -29.79 13.41
N GLN A 88 -22.43 -28.93 13.43
CA GLN A 88 -22.55 -27.54 12.97
C GLN A 88 -22.92 -27.48 11.48
N ILE A 89 -22.29 -28.32 10.66
CA ILE A 89 -22.57 -28.39 9.21
C ILE A 89 -24.01 -28.86 8.97
N LEU A 90 -24.47 -29.87 9.71
CA LEU A 90 -25.86 -30.33 9.66
C LEU A 90 -26.85 -29.25 10.14
N ALA A 91 -26.49 -28.44 11.13
CA ALA A 91 -27.29 -27.29 11.54
C ALA A 91 -27.42 -26.26 10.41
N GLY A 92 -26.33 -26.01 9.66
CA GLY A 92 -26.35 -25.22 8.42
C GLY A 92 -27.32 -25.77 7.38
N LEU A 93 -27.22 -27.05 7.03
CA LEU A 93 -28.14 -27.66 6.06
C LEU A 93 -29.62 -27.54 6.46
N ARG A 94 -29.91 -27.63 7.76
CA ARG A 94 -31.27 -27.51 8.31
C ARG A 94 -31.77 -26.07 8.36
N SER A 95 -30.89 -25.08 8.46
CA SER A 95 -31.29 -23.67 8.60
C SER A 95 -31.87 -23.10 7.30
N CYS A 96 -31.45 -23.65 6.15
CA CYS A 96 -31.85 -23.16 4.84
C CYS A 96 -32.10 -24.34 3.86
N PRO A 97 -33.20 -25.09 4.02
CA PRO A 97 -33.47 -26.27 3.19
C PRO A 97 -33.81 -25.88 1.74
N SER A 98 -33.30 -26.64 0.77
CA SER A 98 -33.64 -26.50 -0.65
C SER A 98 -34.30 -27.76 -1.20
N LYS A 99 -35.37 -27.58 -1.97
CA LYS A 99 -36.04 -28.66 -2.73
C LYS A 99 -35.20 -29.15 -3.91
N LYS A 100 -34.36 -28.28 -4.48
CA LYS A 100 -33.43 -28.63 -5.57
C LYS A 100 -32.12 -29.25 -5.05
N GLY A 101 -31.92 -29.29 -3.74
CA GLY A 101 -30.75 -29.86 -3.08
C GLY A 101 -29.66 -28.84 -2.79
N THR A 102 -28.57 -29.31 -2.18
CA THR A 102 -27.49 -28.46 -1.68
C THR A 102 -26.13 -28.95 -2.17
N LEU A 103 -25.31 -28.04 -2.69
CA LEU A 103 -23.91 -28.29 -3.03
C LEU A 103 -23.00 -27.83 -1.88
N MET A 104 -22.20 -28.75 -1.34
CA MET A 104 -21.13 -28.45 -0.39
C MET A 104 -19.81 -28.19 -1.13
N ILE A 105 -19.22 -27.02 -0.91
CA ILE A 105 -17.93 -26.63 -1.49
C ILE A 105 -16.88 -26.65 -0.38
N VAL A 106 -15.92 -27.58 -0.45
CA VAL A 106 -15.00 -27.89 0.65
C VAL A 106 -13.56 -27.64 0.22
N LYS A 107 -12.77 -26.90 1.01
CA LYS A 107 -11.32 -26.76 0.77
C LYS A 107 -10.63 -28.10 1.06
N ASN A 108 -9.60 -28.47 0.30
CA ASN A 108 -8.91 -29.75 0.49
C ASN A 108 -7.99 -29.77 1.71
N TYR A 109 -8.59 -29.79 2.90
CA TYR A 109 -7.94 -30.07 4.18
C TYR A 109 -8.57 -31.31 4.81
N THR A 110 -7.77 -32.16 5.46
CA THR A 110 -8.24 -33.42 6.02
C THR A 110 -9.40 -33.23 7.00
N GLY A 111 -9.30 -32.26 7.91
CA GLY A 111 -10.36 -31.94 8.86
C GLY A 111 -11.66 -31.52 8.18
N ASP A 112 -11.56 -30.65 7.17
CA ASP A 112 -12.71 -30.17 6.40
C ASP A 112 -13.38 -31.34 5.64
N LYS A 113 -12.60 -32.14 4.90
CA LYS A 113 -13.10 -33.30 4.15
C LYS A 113 -13.85 -34.29 5.03
N LEU A 114 -13.29 -34.64 6.19
CA LEU A 114 -13.90 -35.62 7.09
C LEU A 114 -15.21 -35.10 7.70
N ASN A 115 -15.23 -33.85 8.17
CA ASN A 115 -16.43 -33.29 8.80
C ASN A 115 -17.55 -33.02 7.80
N PHE A 116 -17.24 -32.43 6.63
CA PHE A 116 -18.23 -32.21 5.58
C PHE A 116 -18.70 -33.53 4.97
N GLY A 117 -17.81 -34.49 4.74
CA GLY A 117 -18.18 -35.83 4.26
C GLY A 117 -19.12 -36.54 5.23
N LEU A 118 -18.81 -36.54 6.54
CA LEU A 118 -19.69 -37.12 7.56
C LEU A 118 -21.05 -36.42 7.62
N ALA A 119 -21.07 -35.09 7.51
CA ALA A 119 -22.32 -34.33 7.46
C ALA A 119 -23.14 -34.65 6.20
N ALA A 120 -22.50 -34.79 5.04
CA ALA A 120 -23.16 -35.16 3.79
C ALA A 120 -23.80 -36.55 3.88
N GLU A 121 -23.08 -37.55 4.38
CA GLU A 121 -23.63 -38.91 4.53
C GLU A 121 -24.80 -38.96 5.52
N LYS A 122 -24.72 -38.20 6.63
CA LYS A 122 -25.84 -38.05 7.57
C LYS A 122 -27.03 -37.34 6.94
N ALA A 123 -26.81 -36.31 6.12
CA ALA A 123 -27.88 -35.58 5.43
C ALA A 123 -28.58 -36.47 4.39
N LYS A 124 -27.81 -37.23 3.60
CA LYS A 124 -28.33 -38.21 2.64
C LYS A 124 -29.14 -39.32 3.32
N ALA A 125 -28.64 -39.86 4.43
CA ALA A 125 -29.38 -40.84 5.23
C ALA A 125 -30.70 -40.26 5.78
N GLY A 126 -30.76 -38.96 6.02
CA GLY A 126 -31.97 -38.20 6.37
C GLY A 126 -32.84 -37.78 5.17
N GLY A 127 -32.56 -38.25 3.96
CA GLY A 127 -33.34 -37.98 2.75
C GLY A 127 -33.04 -36.66 2.02
N GLN A 128 -32.00 -35.92 2.43
CA GLN A 128 -31.60 -34.69 1.74
C GLN A 128 -30.74 -34.97 0.50
N LYS A 129 -30.94 -34.19 -0.56
CA LYS A 129 -30.10 -34.24 -1.77
C LYS A 129 -28.87 -33.35 -1.59
N VAL A 130 -27.71 -33.98 -1.45
CA VAL A 130 -26.44 -33.28 -1.18
C VAL A 130 -25.34 -33.82 -2.09
N ASN A 131 -24.67 -32.91 -2.80
CA ASN A 131 -23.40 -33.18 -3.48
C ASN A 131 -22.26 -32.47 -2.76
N VAL A 132 -21.05 -33.01 -2.88
CA VAL A 132 -19.83 -32.45 -2.29
C VAL A 132 -18.77 -32.35 -3.38
N ILE A 133 -18.13 -31.19 -3.48
CA ILE A 133 -16.92 -31.01 -4.28
C ILE A 133 -15.77 -30.59 -3.37
N VAL A 134 -14.55 -30.93 -3.77
CA VAL A 134 -13.34 -30.59 -3.04
C VAL A 134 -12.47 -29.70 -3.91
N VAL A 135 -12.06 -28.55 -3.39
CA VAL A 135 -11.22 -27.57 -4.07
C VAL A 135 -9.78 -27.71 -3.59
N GLY A 136 -8.90 -28.06 -4.51
CA GLY A 136 -7.46 -28.18 -4.29
C GLY A 136 -6.69 -27.44 -5.38
N ASP A 137 -6.57 -26.13 -5.23
CA ASP A 137 -5.97 -25.20 -6.19
C ASP A 137 -4.50 -24.89 -5.91
N ASP A 138 -3.94 -25.25 -4.75
CA ASP A 138 -2.53 -25.01 -4.45
C ASP A 138 -1.59 -25.85 -5.32
N VAL A 139 -0.68 -25.22 -6.05
CA VAL A 139 0.34 -25.92 -6.88
C VAL A 139 1.69 -26.03 -6.19
N ALA A 140 1.89 -25.32 -5.07
CA ALA A 140 3.20 -25.23 -4.45
C ALA A 140 3.65 -26.56 -3.86
N VAL A 141 2.73 -27.24 -3.18
CA VAL A 141 3.00 -28.55 -2.58
C VAL A 141 2.44 -29.61 -3.51
N GLU A 142 3.33 -30.40 -4.11
CA GLU A 142 2.99 -31.73 -4.59
C GLU A 142 2.71 -32.57 -3.34
N GLY A 143 1.49 -32.45 -2.79
CA GLY A 143 1.10 -33.17 -1.58
C GLY A 143 1.51 -34.63 -1.69
N ASN A 144 1.77 -35.30 -0.57
CA ASN A 144 1.80 -36.77 -0.56
C ASN A 144 0.59 -37.25 -1.38
N THR A 145 0.79 -38.14 -2.35
CA THR A 145 -0.23 -38.57 -3.32
C THR A 145 -1.54 -38.99 -2.65
N LEU A 146 -1.48 -39.36 -1.37
CA LEU A 146 -2.61 -39.71 -0.52
C LEU A 146 -3.48 -38.52 -0.03
N VAL A 147 -2.92 -37.30 0.11
CA VAL A 147 -3.61 -36.12 0.69
C VAL A 147 -4.07 -35.13 -0.38
N GLY A 148 -3.30 -34.98 -1.46
CA GLY A 148 -3.58 -34.06 -2.57
C GLY A 148 -3.18 -32.60 -2.30
N ARG A 149 -3.58 -31.70 -3.22
CA ARG A 149 -3.29 -30.25 -3.21
C ARG A 149 -4.13 -29.50 -2.18
N ARG A 150 -3.58 -28.53 -1.44
CA ARG A 150 -4.36 -27.69 -0.49
C ARG A 150 -5.38 -26.82 -1.23
N GLY A 151 -6.45 -26.41 -0.55
CA GLY A 151 -7.43 -25.46 -1.07
C GLY A 151 -7.16 -24.04 -0.56
N LEU A 152 -6.88 -23.09 -1.44
CA LEU A 152 -6.50 -21.71 -1.13
C LEU A 152 -7.54 -20.71 -1.70
N ALA A 153 -7.06 -19.62 -2.30
CA ALA A 153 -7.88 -18.48 -2.74
C ALA A 153 -8.85 -18.81 -3.89
N GLY A 154 -8.53 -19.82 -4.72
CA GLY A 154 -9.35 -20.23 -5.86
C GLY A 154 -10.73 -20.74 -5.49
N VAL A 155 -10.95 -21.16 -4.24
CA VAL A 155 -12.28 -21.54 -3.75
C VAL A 155 -13.33 -20.44 -3.95
N THR A 156 -12.93 -19.16 -3.94
CA THR A 156 -13.83 -18.02 -4.12
C THR A 156 -14.40 -17.93 -5.54
N PHE A 157 -13.63 -18.34 -6.57
CA PHE A 157 -14.13 -18.49 -7.94
C PHE A 157 -15.19 -19.59 -8.03
N VAL A 158 -14.99 -20.70 -7.32
CA VAL A 158 -15.96 -21.80 -7.26
C VAL A 158 -17.27 -21.30 -6.63
N HIS A 159 -17.19 -20.59 -5.51
CA HIS A 159 -18.37 -19.97 -4.88
C HIS A 159 -19.11 -19.06 -5.85
N LYS A 160 -18.38 -18.20 -6.57
CA LYS A 160 -18.98 -17.20 -7.48
C LYS A 160 -19.68 -17.83 -8.67
N ILE A 161 -19.01 -18.76 -9.34
CA ILE A 161 -19.52 -19.37 -10.58
C ILE A 161 -20.63 -20.37 -10.26
N ALA A 162 -20.47 -21.20 -9.22
CA ALA A 162 -21.50 -22.14 -8.80
C ALA A 162 -22.74 -21.41 -8.26
N GLY A 163 -22.57 -20.31 -7.52
CA GLY A 163 -23.66 -19.50 -7.02
C GLY A 163 -24.46 -18.83 -8.13
N ALA A 164 -23.77 -18.30 -9.15
CA ALA A 164 -24.41 -17.77 -10.35
C ALA A 164 -25.17 -18.86 -11.13
N ALA A 165 -24.56 -20.03 -11.32
CA ALA A 165 -25.18 -21.17 -11.99
C ALA A 165 -26.44 -21.66 -11.24
N ALA A 166 -26.40 -21.67 -9.90
CA ALA A 166 -27.56 -21.98 -9.09
C ALA A 166 -28.65 -20.89 -9.20
N ALA A 167 -28.28 -19.61 -9.22
CA ALA A 167 -29.22 -18.49 -9.40
C ALA A 167 -29.94 -18.52 -10.77
N GLU A 168 -29.32 -19.13 -11.79
CA GLU A 168 -29.97 -19.42 -13.09
C GLU A 168 -30.97 -20.59 -13.03
N GLY A 169 -31.11 -21.24 -11.87
CA GLY A 169 -32.09 -22.29 -11.64
C GLY A 169 -31.64 -23.68 -12.11
N LYS A 170 -30.37 -23.86 -12.49
CA LYS A 170 -29.76 -25.15 -12.87
C LYS A 170 -29.94 -26.22 -11.77
N SER A 171 -29.96 -27.48 -12.18
CA SER A 171 -30.08 -28.64 -11.28
C SER A 171 -28.83 -28.83 -10.40
N LEU A 172 -28.95 -29.62 -9.32
CA LEU A 172 -27.81 -29.92 -8.44
C LEU A 172 -26.66 -30.58 -9.21
N GLU A 173 -26.97 -31.47 -10.13
CA GLU A 173 -26.00 -32.19 -10.96
C GLU A 173 -25.24 -31.22 -11.89
N GLU A 174 -25.95 -30.30 -12.54
CA GLU A 174 -25.36 -29.29 -13.42
C GLU A 174 -24.49 -28.30 -12.65
N VAL A 175 -24.97 -27.80 -11.50
CA VAL A 175 -24.19 -26.90 -10.63
C VAL A 175 -22.94 -27.61 -10.11
N THR A 176 -23.05 -28.88 -9.71
CA THR A 176 -21.91 -29.70 -9.27
C THR A 176 -20.88 -29.85 -10.40
N LYS A 177 -21.32 -30.15 -11.62
CA LYS A 177 -20.43 -30.31 -12.79
C LYS A 177 -19.70 -29.01 -13.13
N ILE A 178 -20.40 -27.86 -13.10
CA ILE A 178 -19.79 -26.55 -13.34
C ILE A 178 -18.78 -26.24 -12.23
N ALA A 179 -19.16 -26.44 -10.96
CA ALA A 179 -18.29 -26.17 -9.83
C ALA A 179 -17.02 -27.05 -9.85
N GLN A 180 -17.14 -28.32 -10.23
CA GLN A 180 -15.99 -29.21 -10.43
C GLN A 180 -15.12 -28.76 -11.61
N ARG A 181 -15.71 -28.34 -12.74
CA ARG A 181 -14.97 -27.78 -13.88
C ARG A 181 -14.12 -26.59 -13.49
N VAL A 182 -14.67 -25.70 -12.66
CA VAL A 182 -13.92 -24.56 -12.10
C VAL A 182 -12.81 -25.05 -11.18
N ALA A 183 -13.11 -25.95 -10.23
CA ALA A 183 -12.10 -26.52 -9.33
C ALA A 183 -10.92 -27.18 -10.07
N ASP A 184 -11.20 -27.88 -11.16
CA ASP A 184 -10.20 -28.55 -11.99
C ASP A 184 -9.38 -27.58 -12.86
N SER A 185 -9.87 -26.35 -13.06
CA SER A 185 -9.25 -25.29 -13.87
C SER A 185 -8.61 -24.19 -13.04
N LEU A 186 -8.23 -24.50 -11.79
CA LEU A 186 -7.60 -23.56 -10.85
C LEU A 186 -6.16 -23.93 -10.50
N VAL A 187 -5.30 -22.92 -10.51
CA VAL A 187 -3.94 -22.99 -9.97
C VAL A 187 -3.65 -21.77 -9.11
N THR A 188 -3.10 -21.99 -7.92
CA THR A 188 -2.77 -20.98 -6.93
C THR A 188 -1.40 -21.26 -6.33
N ALA A 189 -0.57 -20.22 -6.20
CA ALA A 189 0.68 -20.28 -5.45
C ALA A 189 0.78 -19.05 -4.54
N ALA A 190 1.36 -19.24 -3.36
CA ALA A 190 1.52 -18.19 -2.35
C ALA A 190 3.00 -17.94 -2.03
N VAL A 191 3.29 -16.75 -1.55
CA VAL A 191 4.58 -16.38 -0.95
C VAL A 191 4.32 -15.48 0.25
N SER A 192 5.10 -15.64 1.32
CA SER A 192 4.96 -14.82 2.52
C SER A 192 6.32 -14.46 3.12
N LEU A 193 6.41 -13.24 3.65
CA LEU A 193 7.58 -12.72 4.36
C LEU A 193 7.69 -13.30 5.77
N ASP A 194 6.56 -13.69 6.36
CA ASP A 194 6.51 -14.31 7.69
C ASP A 194 5.24 -15.15 7.88
N ARG A 195 5.10 -15.79 9.05
CA ARG A 195 3.89 -16.45 9.51
C ARG A 195 2.89 -15.43 10.06
N CYS A 196 1.61 -15.79 10.10
CA CYS A 196 0.60 -15.00 10.81
C CYS A 196 0.60 -15.23 12.32
N SER A 197 0.19 -14.21 13.06
CA SER A 197 -0.11 -14.25 14.47
C SER A 197 -1.47 -14.87 14.77
N VAL A 198 -1.47 -15.92 15.60
CA VAL A 198 -2.69 -16.64 16.01
C VAL A 198 -3.03 -16.21 17.44
N PRO A 199 -4.21 -15.60 17.70
CA PRO A 199 -4.56 -14.95 18.97
C PRO A 199 -4.39 -15.76 20.27
N SER A 200 -4.38 -17.09 20.17
CA SER A 200 -4.26 -18.03 21.29
C SER A 200 -2.94 -18.80 21.37
N ARG A 201 -1.95 -18.51 20.50
CA ARG A 201 -0.65 -19.19 20.49
C ARG A 201 0.47 -18.26 20.97
N ILE A 202 1.26 -18.75 21.94
CA ILE A 202 2.31 -18.00 22.64
C ILE A 202 3.60 -17.91 21.81
N GLU A 203 3.99 -19.03 21.19
CA GLU A 203 5.20 -19.11 20.39
C GLU A 203 4.84 -19.39 18.94
N GLN A 204 5.40 -18.57 18.07
CA GLN A 204 5.34 -18.77 16.64
C GLN A 204 6.74 -18.55 16.08
N SER A 205 7.19 -19.49 15.26
CA SER A 205 8.47 -19.36 14.60
C SER A 205 8.35 -18.29 13.51
N SER A 206 9.04 -17.18 13.68
CA SER A 206 9.18 -16.18 12.62
C SER A 206 10.23 -16.62 11.60
N LEU A 207 10.15 -16.04 10.40
CA LEU A 207 11.24 -16.09 9.44
C LEU A 207 12.31 -15.03 9.80
N PRO A 208 13.57 -15.22 9.40
CA PRO A 208 14.56 -14.14 9.42
C PRO A 208 14.09 -12.94 8.58
N GLN A 209 14.39 -11.71 9.00
CA GLN A 209 13.97 -10.49 8.30
C GLN A 209 14.45 -10.39 6.84
N THR A 210 15.48 -11.17 6.48
CA THR A 210 16.08 -11.22 5.15
C THR A 210 15.51 -12.32 4.27
N GLU A 211 14.55 -13.11 4.75
CA GLU A 211 14.03 -14.29 4.06
C GLU A 211 12.53 -14.21 3.76
N LEU A 212 12.11 -14.97 2.76
CA LEU A 212 10.71 -15.25 2.47
C LEU A 212 10.51 -16.75 2.19
N GLU A 213 9.27 -17.23 2.26
CA GLU A 213 8.90 -18.63 2.06
C GLU A 213 7.83 -18.78 0.98
N PHE A 214 8.19 -19.47 -0.11
CA PHE A 214 7.27 -19.85 -1.19
C PHE A 214 6.43 -21.07 -0.79
N GLY A 215 5.15 -21.02 -1.14
CA GLY A 215 4.22 -22.11 -0.92
C GLY A 215 3.75 -22.26 0.51
N MET A 216 3.85 -21.23 1.34
CA MET A 216 3.28 -21.28 2.70
C MET A 216 1.76 -21.46 2.63
N GLY A 217 1.22 -22.32 3.51
CA GLY A 217 -0.23 -22.54 3.59
C GLY A 217 -0.95 -21.45 4.39
N ILE A 218 -2.28 -21.38 4.25
CA ILE A 218 -3.12 -20.37 4.95
C ILE A 218 -3.28 -20.62 6.46
N HIS A 219 -2.73 -21.71 7.02
CA HIS A 219 -2.75 -21.99 8.46
C HIS A 219 -1.32 -22.07 9.05
N ASN A 220 -0.37 -21.32 8.48
CA ASN A 220 1.07 -21.39 8.80
C ASN A 220 1.74 -22.72 8.47
N GLU A 221 1.16 -23.57 7.61
CA GLU A 221 1.86 -24.77 7.15
C GLU A 221 3.14 -24.40 6.41
N PRO A 222 4.25 -25.15 6.61
CA PRO A 222 5.51 -24.89 5.93
C PRO A 222 5.36 -24.79 4.41
N GLY A 223 6.19 -23.93 3.83
CA GLY A 223 6.31 -23.83 2.38
C GLY A 223 7.19 -24.91 1.79
N VAL A 224 7.49 -24.75 0.50
CA VAL A 224 8.36 -25.67 -0.25
C VAL A 224 9.77 -25.13 -0.44
N LYS A 225 9.96 -23.81 -0.30
CA LYS A 225 11.26 -23.17 -0.52
C LYS A 225 11.38 -21.89 0.29
N ARG A 226 12.47 -21.75 1.06
CA ARG A 226 12.89 -20.50 1.67
C ARG A 226 14.06 -19.91 0.89
N THR A 227 14.07 -18.60 0.73
CA THR A 227 15.15 -17.86 0.06
C THR A 227 15.38 -16.54 0.76
N ALA A 228 16.53 -15.90 0.50
CA ALA A 228 16.65 -14.48 0.73
C ALA A 228 15.57 -13.71 -0.07
N ILE A 229 15.12 -12.56 0.42
CA ILE A 229 14.14 -11.70 -0.26
C ILE A 229 14.79 -11.15 -1.53
N PRO A 230 14.35 -11.57 -2.74
CA PRO A 230 14.89 -11.06 -3.98
C PRO A 230 14.12 -9.80 -4.44
N GLN A 231 14.49 -9.26 -5.61
CA GLN A 231 13.68 -8.22 -6.25
C GLN A 231 12.25 -8.71 -6.52
N LEU A 232 11.27 -7.80 -6.54
CA LEU A 232 9.87 -8.16 -6.73
C LEU A 232 9.66 -8.93 -8.06
N GLN A 233 10.30 -8.47 -9.14
CA GLN A 233 10.22 -9.09 -10.47
C GLN A 233 10.62 -10.58 -10.42
N GLU A 234 11.69 -10.89 -9.68
CA GLU A 234 12.18 -12.27 -9.51
C GLU A 234 11.23 -13.10 -8.64
N THR A 235 10.67 -12.50 -7.59
CA THR A 235 9.66 -13.14 -6.73
C THR A 235 8.42 -13.53 -7.54
N ILE A 236 7.89 -12.60 -8.33
CA ILE A 236 6.72 -12.83 -9.20
C ILE A 236 7.07 -13.87 -10.26
N ASN A 237 8.23 -13.76 -10.91
CA ASN A 237 8.68 -14.72 -11.92
C ASN A 237 8.73 -16.15 -11.37
N ALA A 238 9.34 -16.34 -10.20
CA ALA A 238 9.40 -17.63 -9.53
C ALA A 238 8.01 -18.17 -9.16
N LEU A 239 7.10 -17.31 -8.70
CA LEU A 239 5.74 -17.68 -8.35
C LEU A 239 4.92 -18.08 -9.58
N LEU A 240 5.04 -17.33 -10.69
CA LEU A 240 4.39 -17.65 -11.96
C LEU A 240 4.95 -18.93 -12.58
N ASP A 241 6.25 -19.19 -12.45
CA ASP A 241 6.83 -20.47 -12.87
C ASP A 241 6.23 -21.66 -12.13
N MET A 242 5.89 -21.52 -10.84
CA MET A 242 5.19 -22.57 -10.10
C MET A 242 3.78 -22.83 -10.67
N LEU A 243 3.08 -21.78 -11.09
CA LEU A 243 1.72 -21.86 -11.66
C LEU A 243 1.67 -22.43 -13.08
N LEU A 244 2.70 -22.15 -13.89
CA LEU A 244 2.71 -22.40 -15.34
C LEU A 244 3.55 -23.61 -15.74
N LYS A 245 4.30 -24.20 -14.81
CA LYS A 245 5.04 -25.43 -15.08
C LYS A 245 4.04 -26.58 -15.25
N LYS A 246 4.19 -27.34 -16.33
CA LYS A 246 3.33 -28.49 -16.66
C LYS A 246 3.29 -29.53 -15.53
N LYS A 247 2.08 -29.94 -15.14
CA LYS A 247 1.81 -30.93 -14.08
C LYS A 247 0.69 -31.91 -14.51
N ASN A 248 0.25 -32.76 -13.57
CA ASN A 248 -0.87 -33.70 -13.75
C ASN A 248 -2.26 -33.06 -13.53
N PHE A 249 -2.32 -31.74 -13.47
CA PHE A 249 -3.54 -30.95 -13.32
C PHE A 249 -3.51 -29.80 -14.32
N TRP A 250 -4.62 -29.06 -14.47
CA TRP A 250 -4.71 -27.98 -15.43
C TRP A 250 -3.56 -26.98 -15.28
N THR A 251 -2.92 -26.64 -16.39
CA THR A 251 -1.84 -25.67 -16.46
C THR A 251 -2.14 -24.73 -17.64
N PRO A 252 -2.15 -23.40 -17.44
CA PRO A 252 -2.34 -22.46 -18.54
C PRO A 252 -1.20 -22.56 -19.56
N GLU A 253 -1.55 -22.57 -20.84
CA GLU A 253 -0.60 -22.48 -21.96
C GLU A 253 -0.74 -21.11 -22.67
N SER A 254 0.24 -20.74 -23.50
CA SER A 254 0.16 -19.51 -24.30
C SER A 254 -1.14 -19.46 -25.12
N GLY A 255 -1.81 -18.31 -25.12
CA GLY A 255 -3.14 -18.12 -25.72
C GLY A 255 -4.32 -18.52 -24.82
N SER A 256 -4.08 -19.15 -23.66
CA SER A 256 -5.16 -19.49 -22.72
C SER A 256 -5.85 -18.24 -22.20
N ARG A 257 -7.18 -18.27 -22.18
CA ARG A 257 -8.02 -17.24 -21.56
C ARG A 257 -8.09 -17.50 -20.07
N VAL A 258 -7.67 -16.52 -19.26
CA VAL A 258 -7.61 -16.67 -17.79
C VAL A 258 -8.25 -15.50 -17.07
N SER A 259 -8.88 -15.78 -15.92
CA SER A 259 -9.13 -14.76 -14.90
C SER A 259 -8.06 -14.87 -13.82
N ALA A 260 -7.48 -13.74 -13.43
CA ALA A 260 -6.38 -13.69 -12.48
C ALA A 260 -6.80 -13.00 -11.18
N MET A 261 -6.37 -13.55 -10.05
CA MET A 261 -6.58 -12.98 -8.73
C MET A 261 -5.25 -12.83 -8.00
N VAL A 262 -4.98 -11.63 -7.51
CA VAL A 262 -3.88 -11.28 -6.60
C VAL A 262 -4.47 -11.09 -5.21
N ASN A 263 -4.34 -12.11 -4.39
CA ASN A 263 -4.95 -12.21 -3.08
C ASN A 263 -3.97 -11.77 -1.97
N ASN A 264 -4.39 -10.82 -1.14
CA ASN A 264 -3.66 -10.43 0.07
C ASN A 264 -3.93 -11.45 1.18
N LEU A 265 -2.87 -12.00 1.79
CA LEU A 265 -3.01 -12.92 2.93
C LEU A 265 -3.34 -12.19 4.24
N GLY A 266 -3.32 -10.86 4.24
CA GLY A 266 -3.88 -10.01 5.29
C GLY A 266 -2.93 -8.92 5.80
N GLY A 267 -1.61 -9.15 5.70
CA GLY A 267 -0.58 -8.27 6.26
C GLY A 267 0.06 -7.27 5.30
N LEU A 268 -0.25 -7.30 3.99
CA LEU A 268 0.32 -6.34 3.04
C LEU A 268 -0.46 -5.03 2.98
N SER A 269 0.23 -3.91 2.77
CA SER A 269 -0.41 -2.64 2.46
C SER A 269 -1.10 -2.67 1.09
N VAL A 270 -2.09 -1.81 0.91
CA VAL A 270 -2.78 -1.65 -0.40
C VAL A 270 -1.80 -1.15 -1.47
N LEU A 271 -0.80 -0.35 -1.09
CA LEU A 271 0.25 0.11 -1.98
C LEU A 271 1.08 -1.06 -2.51
N GLU A 272 1.63 -1.89 -1.60
CA GLU A 272 2.42 -3.06 -1.98
C GLU A 272 1.63 -4.03 -2.85
N LEU A 273 0.38 -4.33 -2.48
CA LEU A 273 -0.48 -5.22 -3.25
C LEU A 273 -0.76 -4.68 -4.67
N SER A 274 -0.86 -3.36 -4.83
CA SER A 274 -1.06 -2.72 -6.14
C SER A 274 0.17 -2.89 -7.04
N VAL A 275 1.38 -2.72 -6.48
CA VAL A 275 2.64 -2.95 -7.20
C VAL A 275 2.82 -4.43 -7.56
N VAL A 276 2.52 -5.34 -6.63
CA VAL A 276 2.49 -6.80 -6.89
C VAL A 276 1.53 -7.14 -8.03
N SER A 277 0.34 -6.52 -8.03
CA SER A 277 -0.67 -6.77 -9.06
C SER A 277 -0.24 -6.27 -10.43
N GLU A 278 0.35 -5.08 -10.52
CA GLU A 278 0.86 -4.52 -11.78
C GLU A 278 1.93 -5.44 -12.38
N GLU A 279 2.95 -5.79 -11.61
CA GLU A 279 4.05 -6.65 -12.06
C GLU A 279 3.56 -8.06 -12.45
N ALA A 280 2.62 -8.64 -11.68
CA ALA A 280 2.02 -9.94 -12.00
C ALA A 280 1.27 -9.91 -13.34
N MET A 281 0.45 -8.88 -13.58
CA MET A 281 -0.32 -8.79 -14.83
C MET A 281 0.58 -8.57 -16.03
N LYS A 282 1.62 -7.75 -15.88
CA LYS A 282 2.65 -7.54 -16.91
C LYS A 282 3.31 -8.86 -17.30
N GLN A 283 3.85 -9.62 -16.33
CA GLN A 283 4.52 -10.88 -16.63
C GLN A 283 3.58 -11.97 -17.18
N LEU A 284 2.33 -12.04 -16.71
CA LEU A 284 1.33 -12.96 -17.27
C LEU A 284 1.04 -12.65 -18.74
N ALA A 285 0.96 -11.37 -19.11
CA ALA A 285 0.77 -10.93 -20.50
C ALA A 285 2.01 -11.23 -21.37
N GLU A 286 3.23 -10.98 -20.86
CA GLU A 286 4.50 -11.33 -21.54
C GLU A 286 4.62 -12.84 -21.80
N ARG A 287 4.05 -13.67 -20.93
CA ARG A 287 3.97 -15.14 -21.11
C ARG A 287 2.86 -15.57 -22.08
N GLY A 288 2.16 -14.61 -22.70
CA GLY A 288 1.17 -14.84 -23.75
C GLY A 288 -0.20 -15.29 -23.25
N LEU A 289 -0.53 -15.09 -21.97
CA LEU A 289 -1.87 -15.39 -21.46
C LEU A 289 -2.84 -14.26 -21.79
N VAL A 290 -4.06 -14.63 -22.17
CA VAL A 290 -5.14 -13.68 -22.45
C VAL A 290 -5.91 -13.44 -21.16
N ILE A 291 -5.49 -12.44 -20.40
CA ILE A 291 -6.16 -12.06 -19.15
C ILE A 291 -7.55 -11.49 -19.49
N ARG A 292 -8.57 -11.96 -18.79
CA ARG A 292 -9.98 -11.61 -19.05
C ARG A 292 -10.53 -10.74 -17.93
N ARG A 293 -10.26 -11.14 -16.68
CA ARG A 293 -10.66 -10.42 -15.48
C ARG A 293 -9.51 -10.39 -14.48
N ILE A 294 -9.40 -9.30 -13.75
CA ILE A 294 -8.37 -9.07 -12.72
C ILE A 294 -9.08 -8.79 -11.40
N PHE A 295 -8.66 -9.47 -10.34
CA PHE A 295 -9.16 -9.31 -8.98
C PHE A 295 -7.99 -9.06 -8.04
N THR A 296 -7.99 -7.95 -7.31
CA THR A 296 -6.89 -7.58 -6.41
C THR A 296 -7.46 -7.16 -5.07
N GLY A 297 -7.04 -7.81 -3.97
CA GLY A 297 -7.57 -7.54 -2.64
C GLY A 297 -7.48 -8.75 -1.70
N PRO A 298 -8.01 -8.65 -0.47
CA PRO A 298 -8.10 -9.77 0.47
C PRO A 298 -9.32 -10.64 0.15
N PHE A 299 -9.10 -11.83 -0.39
CA PHE A 299 -10.17 -12.79 -0.73
C PHE A 299 -10.20 -13.99 0.22
N VAL A 300 -9.04 -14.59 0.47
CA VAL A 300 -8.83 -15.66 1.45
C VAL A 300 -7.57 -15.32 2.21
N THR A 301 -7.73 -14.76 3.39
CA THR A 301 -6.61 -14.33 4.23
C THR A 301 -6.03 -15.49 5.04
N SER A 302 -4.95 -15.21 5.75
CA SER A 302 -4.38 -16.01 6.82
C SER A 302 -4.08 -15.03 7.96
N LEU A 303 -5.12 -14.53 8.61
CA LEU A 303 -5.06 -13.49 9.64
C LEU A 303 -4.24 -12.27 9.17
N ASP A 304 -3.10 -12.00 9.79
CA ASP A 304 -2.18 -10.89 9.52
C ASP A 304 -0.92 -11.32 8.73
N ALA A 305 -0.95 -12.47 8.05
CA ALA A 305 0.20 -12.97 7.28
C ALA A 305 0.69 -11.92 6.26
N PRO A 306 1.97 -11.49 6.32
CA PRO A 306 2.55 -10.51 5.40
C PRO A 306 2.96 -11.19 4.08
N GLY A 307 1.96 -11.59 3.30
CA GLY A 307 2.16 -12.30 2.04
C GLY A 307 1.00 -12.16 1.08
N PHE A 308 1.18 -12.73 -0.10
CA PHE A 308 0.17 -12.74 -1.15
C PHE A 308 0.11 -14.09 -1.86
N SER A 309 -0.97 -14.33 -2.59
CA SER A 309 -1.07 -15.43 -3.54
C SER A 309 -1.58 -14.97 -4.89
N ILE A 310 -1.15 -15.67 -5.95
CA ILE A 310 -1.67 -15.49 -7.30
C ILE A 310 -2.47 -16.73 -7.65
N THR A 311 -3.72 -16.52 -8.09
CA THR A 311 -4.62 -17.56 -8.57
C THR A 311 -4.96 -17.31 -10.03
N LEU A 312 -4.91 -18.35 -10.86
CA LEU A 312 -5.39 -18.34 -12.24
C LEU A 312 -6.56 -19.31 -12.38
N LEU A 313 -7.62 -18.84 -13.03
CA LEU A 313 -8.77 -19.64 -13.46
C LEU A 313 -8.81 -19.67 -14.98
N GLY A 314 -8.81 -20.87 -15.57
CA GLY A 314 -9.12 -21.04 -16.98
C GLY A 314 -10.58 -20.72 -17.27
N VAL A 315 -10.85 -19.88 -18.26
CA VAL A 315 -12.22 -19.44 -18.58
C VAL A 315 -12.59 -19.63 -20.05
N ASP A 316 -13.84 -20.04 -20.25
CA ASP A 316 -14.55 -19.98 -21.53
C ASP A 316 -15.66 -18.91 -21.45
N ASP A 317 -16.44 -18.74 -22.51
CA ASP A 317 -17.51 -17.73 -22.54
C ASP A 317 -18.62 -18.00 -21.49
N GLU A 318 -18.87 -19.27 -21.12
CA GLU A 318 -19.84 -19.62 -20.08
C GLU A 318 -19.32 -19.22 -18.69
N LEU A 319 -18.06 -19.56 -18.38
CA LEU A 319 -17.44 -19.22 -17.10
C LEU A 319 -17.24 -17.71 -16.94
N GLU A 320 -16.85 -16.99 -18.00
CA GLU A 320 -16.76 -15.52 -17.97
C GLU A 320 -18.13 -14.91 -17.64
N ARG A 321 -19.19 -15.36 -18.31
CA ARG A 321 -20.55 -14.86 -18.06
C ARG A 321 -21.04 -15.14 -16.64
N LEU A 322 -20.77 -16.33 -16.09
CA LEU A 322 -21.11 -16.69 -14.72
C LEU A 322 -20.28 -15.92 -13.68
N LEU A 323 -19.01 -15.66 -14.00
CA LEU A 323 -18.12 -14.86 -13.16
C LEU A 323 -18.61 -13.41 -13.06
N ASP A 324 -19.06 -12.83 -14.18
CA ASP A 324 -19.59 -11.47 -14.26
C ASP A 324 -21.03 -11.32 -13.74
N ALA A 325 -21.75 -12.42 -13.50
CA ALA A 325 -23.12 -12.37 -12.99
C ALA A 325 -23.20 -11.60 -11.66
N PRO A 326 -24.28 -10.85 -11.39
CA PRO A 326 -24.40 -10.04 -10.18
C PRO A 326 -24.42 -10.90 -8.91
N THR A 327 -23.94 -10.32 -7.81
CA THR A 327 -24.01 -10.92 -6.47
C THR A 327 -24.26 -9.85 -5.40
N SER A 328 -24.95 -10.22 -4.33
CA SER A 328 -25.12 -9.37 -3.14
C SER A 328 -24.08 -9.66 -2.05
N ALA A 329 -23.17 -10.62 -2.27
CA ALA A 329 -22.13 -10.97 -1.31
C ALA A 329 -21.18 -9.76 -1.09
N PRO A 330 -21.03 -9.27 0.15
CA PRO A 330 -20.36 -7.99 0.41
C PRO A 330 -18.86 -8.00 0.10
N ALA A 331 -18.21 -9.17 0.14
CA ALA A 331 -16.77 -9.28 -0.09
C ALA A 331 -16.38 -9.56 -1.54
N TRP A 332 -17.36 -9.75 -2.44
CA TRP A 332 -17.06 -9.92 -3.86
C TRP A 332 -17.04 -8.55 -4.56
N PRO A 333 -15.99 -8.21 -5.34
CA PRO A 333 -15.94 -6.93 -6.06
C PRO A 333 -17.13 -6.75 -7.00
N LYS A 334 -17.77 -5.58 -6.94
CA LYS A 334 -18.88 -5.22 -7.87
C LYS A 334 -18.41 -5.12 -9.33
N LYS A 335 -17.14 -4.80 -9.53
CA LYS A 335 -16.47 -4.76 -10.82
C LYS A 335 -15.11 -5.42 -10.69
N SER A 336 -14.79 -6.26 -11.65
CA SER A 336 -13.46 -6.78 -11.88
C SER A 336 -12.70 -5.84 -12.82
N GLY A 337 -11.37 -5.81 -12.69
CA GLY A 337 -10.53 -5.16 -13.69
C GLY A 337 -10.62 -5.92 -15.01
N VAL A 338 -10.57 -5.20 -16.12
CA VAL A 338 -10.39 -5.76 -17.46
C VAL A 338 -9.06 -5.22 -17.98
N PRO A 339 -8.18 -6.05 -18.57
CA PRO A 339 -6.94 -5.54 -19.13
C PRO A 339 -7.21 -4.47 -20.18
N SER A 340 -6.47 -3.39 -20.10
CA SER A 340 -6.45 -2.33 -21.10
C SER A 340 -5.01 -1.96 -21.43
N ASP A 341 -4.77 -1.39 -22.60
CA ASP A 341 -3.43 -0.99 -23.01
C ASP A 341 -2.95 0.21 -22.18
N LEU A 342 -2.19 -0.08 -21.11
CA LEU A 342 -1.63 0.91 -20.20
C LEU A 342 -0.80 1.97 -20.93
N LYS A 343 -0.14 1.63 -22.04
CA LYS A 343 0.68 2.57 -22.82
C LYS A 343 -0.16 3.69 -23.43
N THR A 344 -1.44 3.42 -23.70
CA THR A 344 -2.37 4.43 -24.23
C THR A 344 -3.04 5.28 -23.15
N GLN A 345 -2.88 4.92 -21.87
CA GLN A 345 -3.56 5.55 -20.74
C GLN A 345 -2.64 6.38 -19.84
N VAL A 346 -1.35 6.04 -19.81
CA VAL A 346 -0.33 6.86 -19.13
C VAL A 346 0.00 8.05 -20.03
N VAL A 347 -0.45 9.23 -19.63
CA VAL A 347 -0.17 10.49 -20.33
C VAL A 347 1.10 11.08 -19.73
N GLU A 348 2.12 11.27 -20.55
CA GLU A 348 3.29 12.06 -20.16
C GLU A 348 2.87 13.51 -19.96
N CYS A 349 3.18 14.07 -18.79
CA CYS A 349 3.05 15.50 -18.58
C CYS A 349 4.17 16.19 -19.36
N HIS A 350 3.82 16.98 -20.38
CA HIS A 350 4.77 17.91 -20.98
C HIS A 350 5.09 18.99 -19.96
N THR A 351 6.17 18.83 -19.22
CA THR A 351 6.78 19.92 -18.46
C THR A 351 7.19 21.00 -19.45
N LEU A 352 6.62 22.20 -19.32
CA LEU A 352 7.08 23.37 -20.06
C LEU A 352 8.58 23.52 -19.81
N GLY A 353 9.38 23.44 -20.88
CA GLY A 353 10.82 23.65 -20.78
C GLY A 353 11.08 25.03 -20.18
N HIS A 354 12.08 25.12 -19.30
CA HIS A 354 12.48 26.37 -18.64
C HIS A 354 12.73 27.52 -19.64
N ASP A 355 13.09 27.20 -20.89
CA ASP A 355 13.30 28.15 -21.98
C ASP A 355 12.00 28.75 -22.55
N GLU A 356 10.84 28.09 -22.43
CA GLU A 356 9.56 28.58 -22.96
C GLU A 356 8.85 29.57 -22.05
N ILE A 357 9.10 29.51 -20.72
CA ILE A 357 8.60 30.52 -19.78
C ILE A 357 9.24 31.89 -20.06
N SER A 358 10.43 31.91 -20.67
CA SER A 358 11.09 33.15 -21.13
C SER A 358 10.54 33.70 -22.45
N GLN A 359 9.76 32.95 -23.23
CA GLN A 359 9.26 33.38 -24.55
C GLN A 359 7.79 33.79 -24.61
N ASN A 360 6.97 33.45 -23.60
CA ASN A 360 5.54 33.82 -23.57
C ASN A 360 5.22 35.13 -22.83
N GLY A 361 6.24 35.90 -22.43
CA GLY A 361 6.09 37.33 -22.20
C GLY A 361 6.03 38.06 -23.54
N GLY A 362 5.00 38.88 -23.77
CA GLY A 362 4.80 39.62 -25.03
C GLY A 362 6.00 40.46 -25.48
N PRO A 363 5.97 41.01 -26.71
CA PRO A 363 7.11 41.67 -27.33
C PRO A 363 7.38 43.04 -26.68
N GLU A 364 8.07 43.03 -25.55
CA GLU A 364 8.90 44.13 -25.09
C GLU A 364 10.32 43.59 -24.92
N SER A 365 11.26 44.27 -25.56
CA SER A 365 12.68 43.93 -25.67
C SER A 365 13.34 43.52 -24.34
N VAL A 366 13.58 42.22 -24.17
CA VAL A 366 14.29 41.63 -23.01
C VAL A 366 15.82 41.78 -23.13
N SER A 367 16.32 42.57 -24.09
CA SER A 367 17.76 42.84 -24.25
C SER A 367 18.33 43.89 -23.27
N ASP A 368 17.50 44.51 -22.43
CA ASP A 368 17.93 45.58 -21.50
C ASP A 368 17.54 45.33 -20.03
N ILE A 369 17.29 44.08 -19.62
CA ILE A 369 17.25 43.74 -18.19
C ILE A 369 18.68 43.80 -17.69
N ARG A 370 19.04 44.98 -17.20
CA ARG A 370 20.26 45.31 -16.44
C ARG A 370 20.76 44.07 -15.68
N LEU A 371 22.00 43.66 -15.96
CA LEU A 371 22.85 42.87 -15.08
C LEU A 371 23.01 43.64 -13.75
N THR A 372 21.97 43.68 -12.92
CA THR A 372 21.99 44.54 -11.73
C THR A 372 22.94 43.97 -10.69
N PHE A 373 23.00 42.63 -10.50
CA PHE A 373 23.95 41.99 -9.56
C PHE A 373 24.41 40.61 -10.06
N ALA A 374 25.58 40.52 -10.69
CA ALA A 374 26.18 39.26 -11.12
C ALA A 374 27.00 38.61 -10.00
N VAL A 375 26.73 37.32 -9.73
CA VAL A 375 27.56 36.48 -8.87
C VAL A 375 28.51 35.69 -9.75
N SER A 376 29.77 35.55 -9.32
CA SER A 376 30.75 34.68 -9.98
C SER A 376 30.21 33.25 -10.06
N SER A 377 30.27 32.66 -11.26
CA SER A 377 29.87 31.26 -11.50
C SER A 377 30.64 30.29 -10.58
N THR A 378 31.91 30.58 -10.30
CA THR A 378 32.76 29.81 -9.39
C THR A 378 32.22 29.85 -7.96
N VAL A 379 31.90 31.05 -7.45
CA VAL A 379 31.38 31.23 -6.08
C VAL A 379 30.03 30.55 -5.93
N ALA A 380 29.13 30.72 -6.91
CA ALA A 380 27.82 30.06 -6.90
C ALA A 380 27.95 28.52 -6.95
N THR A 381 28.90 28.00 -7.73
CA THR A 381 29.19 26.56 -7.79
C THR A 381 29.68 26.05 -6.44
N GLU A 382 30.66 26.72 -5.84
CA GLU A 382 31.25 26.32 -4.56
C GLU A 382 30.21 26.36 -3.42
N ILE A 383 29.29 27.32 -3.44
CA ILE A 383 28.15 27.39 -2.52
C ILE A 383 27.22 26.19 -2.70
N ILE A 384 26.78 25.88 -3.93
CA ILE A 384 25.85 24.77 -4.20
C ILE A 384 26.48 23.44 -3.78
N GLU A 385 27.75 23.20 -4.11
CA GLU A 385 28.46 21.98 -3.72
C GLU A 385 28.64 21.88 -2.20
N SER A 386 28.91 23.00 -1.53
CA SER A 386 29.04 23.06 -0.08
C SER A 386 27.71 22.84 0.64
N ILE A 387 26.58 23.32 0.09
CA ILE A 387 25.22 23.02 0.58
C ILE A 387 24.97 21.51 0.47
N ALA A 388 25.15 20.91 -0.70
CA ALA A 388 24.93 19.48 -0.91
C ALA A 388 25.76 18.63 0.06
N THR A 389 27.02 18.99 0.27
CA THR A 389 27.92 18.30 1.21
C THR A 389 27.45 18.44 2.67
N SER A 390 27.02 19.65 3.07
CA SER A 390 26.55 19.91 4.44
C SER A 390 25.24 19.17 4.74
N VAL A 391 24.27 19.25 3.83
CA VAL A 391 22.96 18.59 3.97
C VAL A 391 23.13 17.08 3.99
N LYS A 392 23.91 16.50 3.07
CA LYS A 392 24.18 15.05 3.04
C LYS A 392 24.80 14.52 4.33
N ARG A 393 25.66 15.32 4.97
CA ARG A 393 26.27 14.95 6.25
C ARG A 393 25.25 14.96 7.39
N ASP A 394 24.34 15.94 7.40
CA ASP A 394 23.39 16.14 8.50
C ASP A 394 22.09 15.35 8.35
N GLU A 395 21.76 14.93 7.12
CA GLU A 395 20.53 14.19 6.76
C GLU A 395 20.18 13.06 7.74
N PRO A 396 21.09 12.11 8.08
CA PRO A 396 20.71 10.98 8.93
C PRO A 396 20.25 11.41 10.32
N THR A 397 20.80 12.53 10.82
CA THR A 397 20.42 13.08 12.12
C THR A 397 19.09 13.82 12.04
N ILE A 398 18.86 14.59 10.98
CA ILE A 398 17.61 15.31 10.74
C ILE A 398 16.45 14.31 10.59
N THR A 399 16.62 13.28 9.76
CA THR A 399 15.65 12.20 9.55
C THR A 399 15.35 11.44 10.85
N ARG A 400 16.37 11.14 11.65
CA ARG A 400 16.17 10.50 12.97
C ARG A 400 15.34 11.38 13.90
N TYR A 401 15.64 12.67 14.00
CA TYR A 401 14.86 13.58 14.85
C TYR A 401 13.43 13.75 14.33
N ASP A 402 13.24 13.76 13.03
CA ASP A 402 11.92 13.84 12.43
C ASP A 402 11.12 12.53 12.58
N THR A 403 11.77 11.37 12.68
CA THR A 403 11.07 10.11 13.03
C THR A 403 10.49 10.18 14.45
N ILE A 404 11.13 10.94 15.34
CA ILE A 404 10.66 11.16 16.72
C ILE A 404 9.58 12.25 16.77
N ALA A 405 9.75 13.32 16.00
CA ALA A 405 8.91 14.51 16.03
C ALA A 405 7.81 14.57 14.95
N GLY A 406 7.82 13.69 13.96
CA GLY A 406 7.05 13.79 12.74
C GLY A 406 6.93 12.45 12.01
N ASP A 407 7.03 12.48 10.68
CA ASP A 407 6.92 11.33 9.78
C ASP A 407 8.27 10.77 9.31
N GLY A 408 9.38 11.44 9.64
CA GLY A 408 10.73 10.92 9.43
C GLY A 408 11.23 11.08 8.00
N ASP A 409 10.77 12.09 7.26
CA ASP A 409 11.16 12.34 5.87
C ASP A 409 11.89 13.69 5.67
N CYS A 410 11.99 14.51 6.72
CA CYS A 410 12.51 15.88 6.61
C CYS A 410 13.95 15.93 6.07
N GLY A 411 14.84 15.06 6.57
CA GLY A 411 16.23 15.00 6.11
C GLY A 411 16.33 14.53 4.66
N GLU A 412 15.64 13.44 4.31
CA GLU A 412 15.60 12.91 2.95
C GLU A 412 15.06 13.94 1.95
N THR A 413 14.01 14.67 2.33
CA THR A 413 13.43 15.76 1.54
C THR A 413 14.45 16.88 1.28
N LEU A 414 15.19 17.30 2.31
CA LEU A 414 16.24 18.31 2.16
C LEU A 414 17.39 17.84 1.27
N LEU A 415 17.79 16.56 1.39
CA LEU A 415 18.83 15.98 0.56
C LEU A 415 18.40 15.92 -0.92
N ALA A 416 17.16 15.53 -1.21
CA ALA A 416 16.61 15.57 -2.57
C ALA A 416 16.60 17.00 -3.15
N GLY A 417 16.31 18.00 -2.31
CA GLY A 417 16.48 19.41 -2.64
C GLY A 417 17.91 19.75 -3.05
N ALA A 418 18.88 19.43 -2.19
CA ALA A 418 20.28 19.77 -2.39
C ALA A 418 20.93 19.04 -3.58
N ASP A 419 20.59 17.77 -3.79
CA ASP A 419 21.06 17.00 -4.96
C ASP A 419 20.48 17.54 -6.27
N SER A 420 19.23 18.03 -6.27
CA SER A 420 18.60 18.68 -7.42
C SER A 420 19.29 19.98 -7.82
N LEU A 421 19.79 20.77 -6.86
CA LEU A 421 20.58 21.96 -7.17
C LEU A 421 21.85 21.58 -7.94
N LYS A 422 22.52 20.49 -7.54
CA LYS A 422 23.74 20.02 -8.20
C LYS A 422 23.47 19.54 -9.62
N SER A 423 22.38 18.82 -9.85
CA SER A 423 22.07 18.25 -11.17
C SER A 423 21.42 19.24 -12.14
N SER A 424 20.62 20.19 -11.64
CA SER A 424 19.79 21.07 -12.47
C SER A 424 20.42 22.44 -12.75
N ILE A 425 21.36 22.88 -11.90
CA ILE A 425 21.94 24.23 -11.98
C ILE A 425 23.40 24.18 -12.47
N LEU A 426 24.15 23.12 -12.17
CA LEU A 426 25.54 22.99 -12.59
C LEU A 426 25.68 22.23 -13.92
N PRO A 427 26.63 22.61 -14.79
CA PRO A 427 27.60 23.71 -14.63
C PRO A 427 27.01 25.09 -15.00
N LEU A 428 27.38 26.11 -14.23
CA LEU A 428 27.10 27.51 -14.57
C LEU A 428 28.10 28.01 -15.63
N ARG A 429 27.64 28.81 -16.62
CA ARG A 429 28.53 29.40 -17.65
C ARG A 429 29.37 30.55 -17.08
N ASP A 430 30.55 30.79 -17.66
CA ASP A 430 31.61 31.68 -17.15
C ASP A 430 31.28 33.20 -17.08
N GLU A 431 30.15 33.65 -17.62
CA GLU A 431 29.83 35.08 -17.74
C GLU A 431 29.18 35.70 -16.49
N GLY A 432 29.16 34.98 -15.36
CA GLY A 432 28.46 35.40 -14.14
C GLY A 432 26.94 35.23 -14.25
N VAL A 433 26.27 35.06 -13.11
CA VAL A 433 24.83 34.76 -13.06
C VAL A 433 24.12 35.87 -12.30
N SER A 434 23.04 36.41 -12.87
CA SER A 434 22.16 37.34 -12.15
C SER A 434 21.63 36.67 -10.89
N LEU A 435 21.76 37.35 -9.74
CA LEU A 435 21.33 36.82 -8.44
C LEU A 435 19.83 36.46 -8.42
N SER A 436 18.97 37.24 -9.08
CA SER A 436 17.53 36.92 -9.21
C SER A 436 17.31 35.63 -10.00
N VAL A 437 17.99 35.48 -11.14
CA VAL A 437 17.93 34.26 -11.96
C VAL A 437 18.45 33.05 -11.20
N LEU A 438 19.50 33.22 -10.38
CA LEU A 438 20.02 32.15 -9.53
C LEU A 438 18.98 31.72 -8.49
N PHE A 439 18.35 32.65 -7.76
CA PHE A 439 17.27 32.31 -6.81
C PHE A 439 16.08 31.65 -7.50
N GLN A 440 15.69 32.11 -8.70
CA GLN A 440 14.60 31.49 -9.47
C GLN A 440 14.94 30.04 -9.86
N LYS A 441 16.17 29.78 -10.32
CA LYS A 441 16.63 28.42 -10.64
C LYS A 441 16.67 27.51 -9.42
N ILE A 442 17.15 28.02 -8.29
CA ILE A 442 17.14 27.28 -7.01
C ILE A 442 15.70 26.98 -6.59
N ALA A 443 14.79 27.95 -6.67
CA ALA A 443 13.38 27.76 -6.31
C ALA A 443 12.73 26.67 -7.17
N ALA A 444 12.93 26.69 -8.48
CA ALA A 444 12.37 25.69 -9.39
C ALA A 444 12.95 24.28 -9.14
N ALA A 445 14.26 24.19 -8.89
CA ALA A 445 14.91 22.93 -8.56
C ALA A 445 14.37 22.33 -7.25
N VAL A 446 14.16 23.17 -6.23
CA VAL A 446 13.56 22.79 -4.95
C VAL A 446 12.09 22.41 -5.08
N GLU A 447 11.29 23.20 -5.81
CA GLU A 447 9.86 22.93 -6.03
C GLU A 447 9.63 21.57 -6.70
N THR A 448 10.53 21.18 -7.60
CA THR A 448 10.41 19.91 -8.33
C THR A 448 10.87 18.72 -7.51
N SER A 449 11.89 18.87 -6.66
CA SER A 449 12.53 17.74 -5.97
C SER A 449 12.16 17.60 -4.49
N MET A 450 11.66 18.65 -3.85
CA MET A 450 11.23 18.62 -2.45
C MET A 450 9.70 18.50 -2.37
N GLY A 451 9.23 17.40 -1.78
CA GLY A 451 7.82 17.20 -1.49
C GLY A 451 7.31 17.95 -0.27
N GLY A 452 5.99 17.91 -0.08
CA GLY A 452 5.32 18.30 1.17
C GLY A 452 5.47 19.77 1.56
N THR A 453 5.29 20.03 2.85
CA THR A 453 5.31 21.38 3.43
C THR A 453 6.67 22.06 3.28
N SER A 454 7.77 21.30 3.42
CA SER A 454 9.13 21.83 3.31
C SER A 454 9.40 22.38 1.91
N GLY A 455 9.10 21.63 0.84
CA GLY A 455 9.27 22.09 -0.54
C GLY A 455 8.52 23.40 -0.81
N ALA A 456 7.25 23.48 -0.40
CA ALA A 456 6.44 24.69 -0.54
C ALA A 456 7.04 25.90 0.21
N ILE A 457 7.51 25.71 1.46
CA ILE A 457 8.10 26.81 2.24
C ILE A 457 9.36 27.36 1.58
N TYR A 458 10.29 26.49 1.19
CA TYR A 458 11.51 26.93 0.51
C TYR A 458 11.20 27.57 -0.84
N ALA A 459 10.30 27.00 -1.66
CA ALA A 459 9.94 27.54 -2.96
C ALA A 459 9.28 28.92 -2.86
N ILE A 460 8.33 29.12 -1.92
CA ILE A 460 7.69 30.44 -1.69
C ILE A 460 8.73 31.47 -1.28
N PHE A 461 9.58 31.13 -0.30
CA PHE A 461 10.62 32.02 0.20
C PHE A 461 11.60 32.43 -0.92
N LEU A 462 12.16 31.45 -1.65
CA LEU A 462 13.17 31.70 -2.68
C LEU A 462 12.60 32.46 -3.89
N ASN A 463 11.36 32.18 -4.32
CA ASN A 463 10.70 32.94 -5.39
C ASN A 463 10.44 34.39 -4.96
N ALA A 464 10.01 34.62 -3.72
CA ALA A 464 9.79 35.96 -3.19
C ALA A 464 11.10 36.75 -3.07
N VAL A 465 12.20 36.10 -2.65
CA VAL A 465 13.55 36.70 -2.66
C VAL A 465 13.97 37.05 -4.09
N SER A 466 13.77 36.15 -5.06
CA SER A 466 14.08 36.40 -6.47
C SER A 466 13.37 37.65 -7.01
N ASN A 467 12.06 37.78 -6.75
CA ASN A 467 11.26 38.92 -7.16
C ASN A 467 11.74 40.23 -6.51
N ALA A 468 12.06 40.19 -5.21
CA ALA A 468 12.58 41.35 -4.49
C ALA A 468 13.94 41.80 -5.06
N VAL A 469 14.87 40.86 -5.34
CA VAL A 469 16.15 41.15 -5.98
C VAL A 469 15.95 41.76 -7.38
N ALA A 470 15.03 41.21 -8.19
CA ALA A 470 14.75 41.71 -9.53
C ALA A 470 14.19 43.14 -9.54
N SER A 471 13.45 43.52 -8.49
CA SER A 471 12.87 44.85 -8.33
C SER A 471 13.82 45.90 -7.72
N SER A 472 15.00 45.50 -7.22
CA SER A 472 15.93 46.40 -6.52
C SER A 472 16.88 47.16 -7.46
N SER A 473 17.19 48.40 -7.11
CA SER A 473 18.14 49.27 -7.81
C SER A 473 19.41 49.64 -6.99
N THR A 474 19.63 49.03 -5.82
CA THR A 474 20.74 49.32 -4.88
C THR A 474 21.78 48.19 -4.83
N SER A 475 23.04 48.45 -4.43
CA SER A 475 24.14 47.45 -4.47
C SER A 475 23.80 46.08 -3.82
N PRO A 476 24.44 44.96 -4.22
CA PRO A 476 24.07 43.63 -3.74
C PRO A 476 24.19 43.46 -2.22
N ALA A 477 25.16 44.12 -1.60
CA ALA A 477 25.37 44.08 -0.14
C ALA A 477 24.24 44.79 0.64
N ALA A 478 23.58 45.78 0.03
CA ALA A 478 22.41 46.45 0.60
C ALA A 478 21.09 45.74 0.22
N THR A 479 21.06 45.06 -0.94
CA THR A 479 19.86 44.42 -1.50
C THR A 479 19.56 43.05 -0.91
N LEU A 480 20.56 42.22 -0.60
CA LEU A 480 20.31 40.84 -0.16
C LEU A 480 19.57 40.75 1.19
N PRO A 481 19.94 41.50 2.25
CA PRO A 481 19.19 41.44 3.51
C PRO A 481 17.73 41.88 3.36
N GLN A 482 17.47 42.94 2.56
CA GLN A 482 16.12 43.43 2.28
C GLN A 482 15.31 42.44 1.45
N ALA A 483 15.93 41.78 0.48
CA ALA A 483 15.27 40.75 -0.32
C ALA A 483 14.92 39.51 0.52
N LEU A 484 15.81 39.10 1.44
CA LEU A 484 15.55 38.01 2.39
C LEU A 484 14.42 38.38 3.36
N ARG A 485 14.35 39.63 3.83
CA ARG A 485 13.20 40.14 4.59
C ARG A 485 11.91 40.04 3.80
N ALA A 486 11.89 40.57 2.57
CA ALA A 486 10.71 40.50 1.71
C ALA A 486 10.26 39.05 1.46
N GLY A 487 11.23 38.14 1.25
CA GLY A 487 10.95 36.70 1.13
C GLY A 487 10.32 36.09 2.38
N LEU A 488 10.82 36.47 3.56
CA LEU A 488 10.30 36.01 4.84
C LEU A 488 8.89 36.56 5.11
N ASP A 489 8.64 37.84 4.80
CA ASP A 489 7.34 38.47 4.96
C ASP A 489 6.29 37.84 4.03
N GLU A 490 6.67 37.55 2.79
CA GLU A 490 5.81 36.84 1.83
C GLU A 490 5.49 35.44 2.33
N LEU A 491 6.49 34.67 2.75
CA LEU A 491 6.29 33.35 3.36
C LEU A 491 5.33 33.43 4.55
N CYS A 492 5.48 34.42 5.41
CA CYS A 492 4.64 34.62 6.60
C CYS A 492 3.17 34.93 6.30
N LYS A 493 2.80 35.26 5.05
CA LYS A 493 1.40 35.35 4.60
C LYS A 493 0.76 33.98 4.38
N TYR A 494 1.56 32.99 3.99
CA TYR A 494 1.11 31.63 3.63
C TYR A 494 1.32 30.61 4.75
N THR A 495 2.07 30.95 5.79
CA THR A 495 2.21 30.12 7.01
C THR A 495 1.93 30.90 8.28
N ALA A 496 1.27 30.26 9.24
CA ALA A 496 1.10 30.77 10.60
C ALA A 496 2.36 30.56 11.47
N ALA A 497 3.39 29.88 10.97
CA ALA A 497 4.61 29.61 11.70
C ALA A 497 5.40 30.88 12.03
N ARG A 498 5.79 31.03 13.29
CA ARG A 498 6.57 32.15 13.83
C ARG A 498 7.63 31.60 14.77
N LYS A 499 8.59 32.45 15.14
CA LYS A 499 9.57 32.13 16.18
C LYS A 499 8.82 31.77 17.47
N GLY A 500 9.23 30.67 18.10
CA GLY A 500 8.59 30.06 19.25
C GLY A 500 7.67 28.88 18.91
N HIS A 501 7.39 28.60 17.64
CA HIS A 501 6.41 27.57 17.25
C HIS A 501 7.02 26.18 17.02
N ARG A 502 8.36 26.04 17.15
CA ARG A 502 9.13 24.82 16.90
C ARG A 502 8.98 24.34 15.46
N THR A 503 9.51 25.15 14.55
CA THR A 503 9.53 24.92 13.10
C THR A 503 10.82 25.47 12.50
N LEU A 504 11.04 25.30 11.20
CA LEU A 504 12.15 25.94 10.50
C LEU A 504 12.23 27.46 10.67
N MET A 505 11.10 28.11 10.97
CA MET A 505 11.02 29.55 11.21
C MET A 505 11.83 29.99 12.44
N ASP A 506 12.08 29.08 13.38
CA ASP A 506 12.92 29.32 14.55
C ASP A 506 14.40 29.52 14.20
N ALA A 507 14.85 29.02 13.05
CA ALA A 507 16.17 29.33 12.50
C ALA A 507 16.12 30.45 11.45
N LEU A 508 15.11 30.42 10.56
CA LEU A 508 15.01 31.36 9.45
C LEU A 508 14.74 32.80 9.91
N ILE A 509 13.82 33.02 10.86
CA ILE A 509 13.51 34.37 11.34
C ILE A 509 14.74 35.01 12.01
N PRO A 510 15.41 34.38 13.00
CA PRO A 510 16.62 34.95 13.58
C PRO A 510 17.72 35.23 12.56
N PHE A 511 17.92 34.35 11.56
CA PHE A 511 18.88 34.58 10.49
C PHE A 511 18.59 35.87 9.72
N VAL A 512 17.35 36.04 9.24
CA VAL A 512 16.95 37.21 8.45
C VAL A 512 16.98 38.49 9.29
N ASP A 513 16.45 38.45 10.52
CA ASP A 513 16.44 39.58 11.45
C ASP A 513 17.87 40.08 11.75
N THR A 514 18.80 39.17 12.06
CA THR A 514 20.19 39.53 12.37
C THR A 514 20.94 40.01 11.15
N LEU A 515 20.74 39.40 9.98
CA LEU A 515 21.40 39.83 8.75
C LEU A 515 20.95 41.23 8.31
N GLU A 516 19.66 41.54 8.44
CA GLU A 516 19.11 42.87 8.14
C GLU A 516 19.69 43.96 9.06
N GLN A 517 19.86 43.65 10.35
CA GLN A 517 20.36 44.62 11.34
C GLN A 517 21.87 44.84 11.27
N THR A 518 22.64 43.78 11.00
CA THR A 518 24.10 43.78 11.18
C THR A 518 24.87 43.69 9.88
N THR A 519 24.23 43.22 8.80
CA THR A 519 24.87 42.85 7.53
C THR A 519 25.98 41.79 7.65
N ASP A 520 26.14 41.18 8.83
CA ASP A 520 27.15 40.15 9.10
C ASP A 520 26.52 38.75 8.93
N PHE A 521 26.93 38.09 7.86
CA PHE A 521 26.44 36.75 7.53
C PHE A 521 26.82 35.69 8.58
N ASN A 522 28.02 35.77 9.16
CA ASN A 522 28.45 34.79 10.16
C ASN A 522 27.63 34.94 11.44
N HIS A 523 27.42 36.18 11.88
CA HIS A 523 26.58 36.47 13.03
C HIS A 523 25.12 36.04 12.81
N ALA A 524 24.60 36.22 11.60
CA ALA A 524 23.27 35.72 11.23
C ALA A 524 23.20 34.18 11.27
N CYS A 525 24.23 33.46 10.80
CA CYS A 525 24.31 32.01 10.92
C CYS A 525 24.31 31.54 12.38
N ASP A 526 25.04 32.23 13.26
CA ASP A 526 25.07 31.93 14.70
C ASP A 526 23.69 32.16 15.36
N ALA A 527 22.97 33.20 14.94
CA ALA A 527 21.60 33.44 15.36
C ALA A 527 20.64 32.32 14.91
N ALA A 528 20.80 31.83 13.67
CA ALA A 528 20.01 30.71 13.15
C ALA A 528 20.28 29.41 13.93
N GLN A 529 21.56 29.12 14.21
CA GLN A 529 21.99 27.96 15.00
C GLN A 529 21.42 28.02 16.42
N SER A 530 21.51 29.18 17.08
CA SER A 530 20.95 29.41 18.42
C SER A 530 19.42 29.26 18.42
N GLY A 531 18.76 29.76 17.37
CA GLY A 531 17.34 29.60 17.14
C GLY A 531 16.94 28.13 17.03
N ALA A 532 17.60 27.36 16.16
CA ALA A 532 17.39 25.93 16.02
C ALA A 532 17.62 25.16 17.33
N GLU A 533 18.68 25.48 18.08
CA GLU A 533 18.94 24.82 19.36
C GLU A 533 17.89 25.14 20.43
N SER A 534 17.36 26.36 20.45
CA SER A 534 16.33 26.77 21.41
C SER A 534 15.06 25.92 21.31
N THR A 535 14.78 25.38 20.12
CA THR A 535 13.59 24.55 19.86
C THR A 535 13.55 23.24 20.65
N LYS A 536 14.69 22.78 21.20
CA LYS A 536 14.75 21.62 22.11
C LYS A 536 13.83 21.77 23.32
N ASN A 537 13.60 23.01 23.75
CA ASN A 537 12.86 23.35 24.95
C ASN A 537 11.51 24.00 24.65
N LEU A 538 11.09 24.02 23.38
CA LEU A 538 9.83 24.62 22.96
C LEU A 538 8.74 23.57 22.82
N ASP A 539 7.52 23.98 23.16
CA ASP A 539 6.33 23.24 22.80
C ASP A 539 6.09 23.38 21.29
N ALA A 540 5.82 22.26 20.63
CA ALA A 540 5.41 22.31 19.24
C ALA A 540 3.97 22.81 19.12
N LEU A 541 3.82 23.99 18.52
CA LEU A 541 2.52 24.62 18.28
C LEU A 541 1.99 24.36 16.87
N LEU A 542 2.88 23.97 15.95
CA LEU A 542 2.58 23.70 14.54
C LEU A 542 3.39 22.51 14.03
N GLY A 543 3.05 22.06 12.82
CA GLY A 543 3.68 20.89 12.19
C GLY A 543 3.26 19.58 12.84
N ARG A 544 3.82 18.46 12.38
CA ARG A 544 3.48 17.13 12.92
C ARG A 544 3.91 16.97 14.38
N ALA A 545 4.93 17.72 14.79
CA ALA A 545 5.44 17.76 16.15
C ALA A 545 4.40 18.19 17.18
N SER A 546 3.36 18.96 16.80
CA SER A 546 2.30 19.34 17.73
C SER A 546 1.38 18.18 18.13
N TYR A 547 1.45 17.04 17.44
CA TYR A 547 0.69 15.82 17.79
C TYR A 547 1.46 14.86 18.69
N VAL A 548 2.77 15.08 18.90
CA VAL A 548 3.64 14.20 19.66
C VAL A 548 3.61 14.60 21.14
N ASP A 549 3.46 13.61 22.02
CA ASP A 549 3.46 13.84 23.47
C ASP A 549 4.83 14.38 23.93
N LYS A 550 4.80 15.40 24.81
CA LYS A 550 6.02 16.08 25.30
C LYS A 550 7.01 15.12 25.96
N GLY A 551 6.51 14.08 26.63
CA GLY A 551 7.33 13.07 27.28
C GLY A 551 8.17 12.23 26.31
N VAL A 552 7.87 12.25 25.00
CA VAL A 552 8.70 11.62 23.96
C VAL A 552 9.98 12.43 23.75
N PHE A 553 9.89 13.77 23.73
CA PHE A 553 11.05 14.65 23.54
C PHE A 553 11.95 14.69 24.78
N GLU A 554 11.35 14.66 25.98
CA GLU A 554 12.07 14.66 27.25
C GLU A 554 12.92 13.40 27.45
N LYS A 555 12.45 12.24 26.99
CA LYS A 555 13.19 10.96 27.06
C LYS A 555 14.50 10.97 26.27
N GLU A 556 14.58 11.79 25.23
CA GLU A 556 15.79 11.97 24.41
C GLU A 556 16.66 13.17 24.88
N GLY A 557 16.31 13.79 26.02
CA GLY A 557 17.03 14.97 26.54
C GLY A 557 16.76 16.27 25.80
N GLY A 558 15.66 16.33 25.02
CA GLY A 558 15.30 17.46 24.17
C GLY A 558 15.95 17.37 22.79
N ILE A 559 15.13 17.25 21.74
CA ILE A 559 15.58 17.23 20.35
C ILE A 559 15.21 18.55 19.63
N PRO A 560 16.14 19.14 18.88
CA PRO A 560 15.85 20.34 18.10
C PRO A 560 14.89 20.00 16.95
N ASP A 561 14.17 21.00 16.47
CA ASP A 561 13.28 20.90 15.32
C ASP A 561 14.08 20.48 14.07
N PRO A 562 13.69 19.40 13.37
CA PRO A 562 14.36 18.94 12.16
C PRO A 562 14.40 20.00 11.05
N GLY A 563 13.32 20.76 10.87
CA GLY A 563 13.24 21.83 9.89
C GLY A 563 14.22 22.97 10.18
N ALA A 564 14.33 23.37 11.44
CA ALA A 564 15.27 24.40 11.89
C ALA A 564 16.73 23.95 11.72
N LEU A 565 17.04 22.69 12.05
CA LEU A 565 18.34 22.10 11.74
C LEU A 565 18.62 22.03 10.24
N GLY A 566 17.61 21.77 9.42
CA GLY A 566 17.71 21.81 7.97
C GLY A 566 18.17 23.16 7.45
N VAL A 567 17.52 24.25 7.89
CA VAL A 567 17.91 25.63 7.54
C VAL A 567 19.37 25.90 7.94
N VAL A 568 19.74 25.53 9.17
CA VAL A 568 21.11 25.66 9.67
C VAL A 568 22.11 24.87 8.82
N SER A 569 21.76 23.67 8.37
CA SER A 569 22.62 22.85 7.52
C SER A 569 22.88 23.51 6.17
N VAL A 570 21.86 24.09 5.55
CA VAL A 570 21.97 24.87 4.31
C VAL A 570 22.84 26.11 4.52
N LEU A 571 22.58 26.89 5.57
CA LEU A 571 23.35 28.10 5.89
C LEU A 571 24.82 27.79 6.15
N ARG A 572 25.12 26.68 6.83
CA ARG A 572 26.51 26.21 7.04
C ARG A 572 27.19 25.85 5.72
N GLY A 573 26.46 25.27 4.78
CA GLY A 573 26.93 25.04 3.41
C GLY A 573 27.29 26.35 2.72
N ILE A 574 26.40 27.34 2.76
CA ILE A 574 26.64 28.69 2.19
C ILE A 574 27.88 29.34 2.81
N GLN A 575 27.98 29.32 4.15
CA GLN A 575 29.12 29.90 4.88
C GLN A 575 30.47 29.27 4.49
N LYS A 576 30.50 27.96 4.23
CA LYS A 576 31.71 27.28 3.75
C LYS A 576 32.04 27.65 2.31
N GLY A 577 31.03 27.66 1.43
CA GLY A 577 31.24 28.01 0.03
C GLY A 577 31.79 29.43 -0.15
N LEU A 578 31.28 30.39 0.63
CA LEU A 578 31.78 31.78 0.66
C LEU A 578 33.20 31.93 1.20
N LYS A 579 33.75 30.93 1.92
CA LYS A 579 35.16 30.94 2.38
C LYS A 579 36.11 30.33 1.36
N ASN A 580 35.59 29.48 0.48
CA ASN A 580 36.39 28.69 -0.47
C ASN A 580 36.48 29.34 -1.86
N GLY A 581 35.46 30.09 -2.28
CA GLY A 581 35.41 30.82 -3.56
C GLY A 581 35.59 32.32 -3.39
#